data_AF-A0A2V4DW40-F1
#
_entry.id   AF-A0A2V4DW40-F1
#
_cell.length_a   1.000
_cell.length_b   1.000
_cell.length_c   1.000
_cell.angle_alpha   90.00
_cell.angle_beta   90.00
_cell.angle_gamma   90.00
#
_symmetry.space_group_name_H-M   'P 1'
#
loop_
_entity.id
_entity.type
_entity.pdbx_description
1 polymer ?
#
loop_
_entity_poly.entity_id
_entity_poly.type
_entity_poly.pdbx_seq_one_letter_code
_entity_poly.pdbx_strand_id
1 'polypeptide(L)'
;MSAYGFKYNNTPFTDNNASLIWDGFIAPASNTQSSIPQLIVMHLIGSHPHFCKRLQFDVQFDLNNKNVSCYVSSIKETDDLLKSTVEILKKHNEDYSLVYFADHGLSHTEQYQDLRHNWEYQNSFQVPLIFFDSGETNQVKINKQISGYQFVYLLSHWMGIQLNVQHDYMQYDLTDIPEQKNIQIKDWQNKLYPFNNLKKDPNPF
;
A
#
# COMPACT_ATOMS: atom_id res chain seq x y z
N MET A 1 -24.83 -32.64 -14.61
CA MET A 1 -25.37 -32.56 -13.23
C MET A 1 -25.31 -31.09 -12.90
N SER A 2 -26.36 -30.49 -12.32
CA SER A 2 -26.39 -29.04 -12.08
C SER A 2 -25.11 -28.56 -11.40
N ALA A 3 -24.58 -27.41 -11.81
CA ALA A 3 -23.46 -26.75 -11.13
C ALA A 3 -23.74 -26.41 -9.65
N TYR A 4 -25.02 -26.48 -9.23
CA TYR A 4 -25.46 -26.27 -7.84
C TYR A 4 -25.87 -27.59 -7.15
N GLY A 5 -25.51 -28.75 -7.69
CA GLY A 5 -25.76 -30.06 -7.08
C GLY A 5 -27.23 -30.50 -7.06
N PHE A 6 -28.13 -29.79 -7.76
CA PHE A 6 -29.54 -30.20 -7.87
C PHE A 6 -29.72 -31.37 -8.84
N LYS A 7 -30.70 -32.23 -8.55
CA LYS A 7 -31.10 -33.36 -9.42
C LYS A 7 -31.66 -32.94 -10.79
N TYR A 8 -31.96 -31.65 -10.96
CA TYR A 8 -32.56 -31.10 -12.18
C TYR A 8 -31.48 -30.44 -13.06
N ASN A 9 -31.62 -30.57 -14.39
CA ASN A 9 -30.75 -29.89 -15.34
C ASN A 9 -31.11 -28.40 -15.46
N ASN A 10 -30.57 -27.58 -14.56
CA ASN A 10 -30.86 -26.14 -14.47
C ASN A 10 -29.66 -25.24 -14.81
N THR A 11 -28.50 -25.81 -15.15
CA THR A 11 -27.28 -25.07 -15.55
C THR A 11 -26.75 -25.49 -16.94
N PRO A 12 -27.60 -25.73 -17.96
CA PRO A 12 -27.16 -26.34 -19.22
C PRO A 12 -26.14 -25.50 -20.00
N PHE A 13 -26.14 -24.17 -19.83
CA PHE A 13 -25.10 -23.32 -20.42
C PHE A 13 -23.74 -23.57 -19.77
N THR A 14 -23.67 -23.51 -18.44
CA THR A 14 -22.43 -23.73 -17.68
C THR A 14 -21.88 -25.14 -17.91
N ASP A 15 -22.77 -26.15 -17.89
CA ASP A 15 -22.40 -27.55 -18.12
C ASP A 15 -21.72 -27.76 -19.48
N ASN A 16 -22.00 -26.94 -20.50
CA ASN A 16 -21.46 -27.08 -21.84
C ASN A 16 -20.31 -26.11 -22.18
N ASN A 17 -20.16 -25.01 -21.44
CA ASN A 17 -19.26 -23.91 -21.82
C ASN A 17 -18.20 -23.58 -20.76
N ALA A 18 -18.38 -23.99 -19.51
CA ALA A 18 -17.40 -23.70 -18.46
C ALA A 18 -16.13 -24.54 -18.67
N SER A 19 -14.97 -23.91 -18.54
CA SER A 19 -13.67 -24.59 -18.58
C SER A 19 -13.34 -25.35 -17.28
N LEU A 20 -14.00 -24.98 -16.17
CA LEU A 20 -13.85 -25.59 -14.85
C LEU A 20 -15.13 -25.38 -14.04
N ILE A 21 -15.61 -26.43 -13.37
CA ILE A 21 -16.68 -26.38 -12.38
C ILE A 21 -16.16 -27.08 -11.13
N TRP A 22 -16.16 -26.39 -9.99
CA TRP A 22 -15.85 -26.99 -8.69
C TRP A 22 -17.15 -27.45 -8.03
N ASP A 23 -17.57 -28.68 -8.38
CA ASP A 23 -18.74 -29.27 -7.76
C ASP A 23 -18.50 -29.51 -6.25
N GLY A 24 -19.45 -29.08 -5.42
CA GLY A 24 -19.33 -29.16 -3.96
C GLY A 24 -18.35 -28.18 -3.32
N PHE A 25 -18.05 -27.02 -3.92
CA PHE A 25 -17.32 -25.95 -3.23
C PHE A 25 -18.12 -25.47 -2.01
N ILE A 26 -17.52 -25.55 -0.83
CA ILE A 26 -18.18 -25.24 0.44
C ILE A 26 -17.84 -23.80 0.85
N ALA A 27 -18.86 -22.97 1.06
CA ALA A 27 -18.67 -21.63 1.60
C ALA A 27 -18.17 -21.70 3.06
N PRO A 28 -17.30 -20.78 3.49
CA PRO A 28 -16.73 -20.81 4.84
C PRO A 28 -17.73 -20.50 5.95
N ALA A 29 -18.88 -19.87 5.62
CA ALA A 29 -20.01 -19.73 6.54
C ALA A 29 -21.35 -19.77 5.79
N SER A 30 -22.45 -19.88 6.55
CA SER A 30 -23.82 -20.01 6.04
C SER A 30 -24.45 -18.68 5.57
N ASN A 31 -23.78 -17.55 5.80
CA ASN A 31 -24.22 -16.23 5.35
C ASN A 31 -23.02 -15.36 4.99
N THR A 32 -23.24 -14.34 4.14
CA THR A 32 -22.22 -13.45 3.59
C THR A 32 -21.45 -12.68 4.67
N GLN A 33 -22.13 -12.16 5.69
CA GLN A 33 -21.48 -11.28 6.67
C GLN A 33 -20.51 -12.04 7.56
N SER A 34 -20.81 -13.29 7.91
CA SER A 34 -19.92 -14.17 8.67
C SER A 34 -18.84 -14.85 7.82
N SER A 35 -18.92 -14.82 6.49
CA SER A 35 -18.03 -15.59 5.60
C SER A 35 -16.95 -14.77 4.90
N ILE A 36 -17.00 -13.43 4.96
CA ILE A 36 -16.18 -12.60 4.08
C ILE A 36 -15.39 -11.54 4.86
N PRO A 37 -14.10 -11.79 5.16
CA PRO A 37 -13.12 -10.73 5.34
C PRO A 37 -13.08 -9.87 4.07
N GLN A 38 -13.20 -8.55 4.19
CA GLN A 38 -13.20 -7.64 3.05
C GLN A 38 -11.84 -6.96 2.89
N LEU A 39 -11.28 -7.03 1.69
CA LEU A 39 -10.13 -6.22 1.29
C LEU A 39 -10.59 -5.13 0.33
N ILE A 40 -10.41 -3.87 0.73
CA ILE A 40 -10.69 -2.71 -0.10
C ILE A 40 -9.35 -2.08 -0.48
N VAL A 41 -9.09 -1.96 -1.78
CA VAL A 41 -7.88 -1.30 -2.29
C VAL A 41 -8.27 0.04 -2.90
N MET A 42 -7.77 1.13 -2.30
CA MET A 42 -7.96 2.49 -2.81
C MET A 42 -6.66 2.99 -3.45
N HIS A 43 -6.66 3.14 -4.77
CA HIS A 43 -5.53 3.72 -5.48
C HIS A 43 -5.68 5.24 -5.55
N LEU A 44 -4.82 5.96 -4.83
CA LEU A 44 -4.89 7.41 -4.69
C LEU A 44 -4.06 8.10 -5.76
N ILE A 45 -4.51 9.30 -6.15
CA ILE A 45 -3.67 10.20 -6.94
C ILE A 45 -2.55 10.83 -6.10
N GLY A 46 -2.80 10.96 -4.79
CA GLY A 46 -1.87 11.47 -3.80
C GLY A 46 -1.21 12.78 -4.20
N SER A 47 0.10 12.84 -3.94
CA SER A 47 0.93 14.00 -4.22
C SER A 47 1.63 13.91 -5.59
N HIS A 48 0.95 13.38 -6.62
CA HIS A 48 1.53 13.33 -7.97
C HIS A 48 1.79 14.74 -8.53
N PRO A 49 2.88 14.97 -9.30
CA PRO A 49 3.24 16.29 -9.83
C PRO A 49 2.11 17.06 -10.52
N HIS A 50 2.22 18.39 -10.52
CA HIS A 50 1.11 19.36 -10.61
C HIS A 50 0.31 19.45 -9.32
N PHE A 51 1.01 19.65 -8.20
CA PHE A 51 0.47 19.49 -6.84
C PHE A 51 -0.74 20.37 -6.56
N CYS A 52 -0.75 21.63 -7.03
CA CYS A 52 -1.89 22.51 -6.79
C CYS A 52 -3.19 22.02 -7.45
N LYS A 53 -3.11 21.17 -8.48
CA LYS A 53 -4.30 20.53 -9.08
C LYS A 53 -4.79 19.32 -8.30
N ARG A 54 -4.01 18.84 -7.33
CA ARG A 54 -4.35 17.69 -6.46
C ARG A 54 -5.15 18.14 -5.24
N LEU A 55 -5.05 19.41 -4.87
CA LEU A 55 -5.73 19.97 -3.72
C LEU A 55 -7.23 20.08 -3.96
N GLN A 56 -8.00 19.64 -2.97
CA GLN A 56 -9.42 19.94 -2.86
C GLN A 56 -9.66 21.24 -2.08
N PHE A 57 -8.72 21.62 -1.21
CA PHE A 57 -8.81 22.81 -0.37
C PHE A 57 -7.77 23.86 -0.77
N ASP A 58 -7.89 25.05 -0.19
CA ASP A 58 -6.87 26.09 -0.35
C ASP A 58 -5.52 25.62 0.19
N VAL A 59 -4.44 26.19 -0.35
CA VAL A 59 -3.07 25.89 0.05
C VAL A 59 -2.90 26.15 1.55
N GLN A 60 -2.46 25.12 2.30
CA GLN A 60 -2.46 25.12 3.77
C GLN A 60 -1.12 25.54 4.38
N PHE A 61 -0.06 25.60 3.56
CA PHE A 61 1.30 25.92 3.99
C PHE A 61 1.91 27.01 3.13
N ASP A 62 2.75 27.86 3.72
CA ASP A 62 3.51 28.88 2.99
C ASP A 62 5.01 28.57 3.11
N LEU A 63 5.57 28.01 2.04
CA LEU A 63 6.95 27.56 1.93
C LEU A 63 7.69 28.39 0.88
N ASN A 64 8.93 28.00 0.58
CA ASN A 64 9.81 28.70 -0.36
C ASN A 64 9.17 29.04 -1.72
N ASN A 65 8.24 28.21 -2.21
CA ASN A 65 7.45 28.52 -3.39
C ASN A 65 6.08 27.83 -3.38
N LYS A 66 5.14 28.38 -4.16
CA LYS A 66 3.76 27.91 -4.26
C LYS A 66 3.64 26.43 -4.62
N ASN A 67 4.49 25.92 -5.50
CA ASN A 67 4.40 24.54 -5.95
C ASN A 67 4.79 23.55 -4.83
N VAL A 68 5.86 23.85 -4.07
CA VAL A 68 6.25 23.08 -2.87
C VAL A 68 5.21 23.23 -1.74
N SER A 69 4.66 24.43 -1.54
CA SER A 69 3.51 24.64 -0.64
C SER A 69 2.33 23.74 -0.99
N CYS A 70 2.00 23.61 -2.28
CA CYS A 70 0.95 22.72 -2.73
C CYS A 70 1.31 21.24 -2.52
N TYR A 71 2.58 20.84 -2.70
CA TYR A 71 3.03 19.47 -2.42
C TYR A 71 2.83 19.07 -0.95
N VAL A 72 3.26 19.93 -0.02
CA VAL A 72 3.08 19.66 1.41
C VAL A 72 1.60 19.71 1.80
N SER A 73 0.81 20.59 1.19
CA SER A 73 -0.65 20.62 1.36
C SER A 73 -1.31 19.32 0.87
N SER A 74 -0.85 18.73 -0.25
CA SER A 74 -1.44 17.48 -0.75
C SER A 74 -1.09 16.27 0.11
N ILE A 75 0.07 16.29 0.79
CA ILE A 75 0.40 15.30 1.83
C ILE A 75 -0.58 15.42 2.99
N LYS A 76 -0.87 16.65 3.45
CA LYS A 76 -1.84 16.89 4.53
C LYS A 76 -3.26 16.46 4.16
N GLU A 77 -3.71 16.69 2.92
CA GLU A 77 -5.00 16.18 2.47
C GLU A 77 -5.04 14.64 2.41
N THR A 78 -3.92 14.00 2.07
CA THR A 78 -3.81 12.53 2.15
C THR A 78 -3.91 12.04 3.60
N ASP A 79 -3.28 12.73 4.54
CA ASP A 79 -3.42 12.45 5.98
C ASP A 79 -4.86 12.63 6.48
N ASP A 80 -5.56 13.69 6.04
CA ASP A 80 -6.97 13.91 6.36
C ASP A 80 -7.89 12.80 5.79
N LEU A 81 -7.56 12.27 4.62
CA LEU A 81 -8.26 11.11 4.07
C LEU A 81 -8.03 9.85 4.92
N LEU A 82 -6.79 9.61 5.39
CA LEU A 82 -6.50 8.49 6.28
C LEU A 82 -7.25 8.62 7.61
N LYS A 83 -7.24 9.82 8.20
CA LYS A 83 -8.03 10.14 9.40
C LYS A 83 -9.52 9.84 9.19
N SER A 84 -10.10 10.35 8.11
CA SER A 84 -11.52 10.17 7.81
C SER A 84 -11.86 8.70 7.60
N THR A 85 -10.98 7.94 6.94
CA THR A 85 -11.12 6.49 6.76
C THR A 85 -11.16 5.77 8.11
N VAL A 86 -10.20 6.05 9.00
CA VAL A 86 -10.15 5.46 10.35
C VAL A 86 -11.40 5.83 11.16
N GLU A 87 -11.86 7.08 11.09
CA GLU A 87 -13.08 7.52 11.78
C GLU A 87 -14.33 6.82 11.26
N ILE A 88 -14.43 6.52 9.97
CA ILE A 88 -15.51 5.72 9.38
C ILE A 88 -15.44 4.29 9.91
N LEU A 89 -14.27 3.65 9.83
CA LEU A 89 -14.08 2.26 10.28
C LEU A 89 -14.45 2.10 11.76
N LYS A 90 -14.05 3.03 12.62
CA LYS A 90 -14.40 3.04 14.06
C LYS A 90 -15.91 3.08 14.32
N LYS A 91 -16.72 3.66 13.44
CA LYS A 91 -18.19 3.74 13.61
C LYS A 91 -18.89 2.40 13.40
N HIS A 92 -18.26 1.46 12.71
CA HIS A 92 -18.86 0.14 12.44
C HIS A 92 -18.74 -0.82 13.63
N ASN A 93 -17.93 -0.50 14.64
CA ASN A 93 -17.71 -1.34 15.83
C ASN A 93 -17.30 -2.79 15.47
N GLU A 94 -16.49 -2.91 14.42
CA GLU A 94 -15.85 -4.14 13.96
C GLU A 94 -14.33 -3.95 13.99
N ASP A 95 -13.59 -5.05 14.08
CA ASP A 95 -12.13 -5.00 13.94
C ASP A 95 -11.75 -4.52 12.54
N TYR A 96 -10.76 -3.64 12.48
CA TYR A 96 -10.29 -3.09 11.22
C TYR A 96 -8.78 -2.94 11.25
N SER A 97 -8.25 -2.93 10.04
CA SER A 97 -6.84 -2.85 9.76
C SER A 97 -6.67 -2.02 8.48
N LEU A 98 -5.81 -1.00 8.53
CA LEU A 98 -5.55 -0.08 7.42
C LEU A 98 -4.05 0.03 7.19
N VAL A 99 -3.63 -0.20 5.96
CA VAL A 99 -2.24 0.02 5.51
C VAL A 99 -2.22 1.14 4.48
N TYR A 100 -1.32 2.10 4.67
CA TYR A 100 -1.02 3.12 3.69
C TYR A 100 0.44 3.05 3.28
N PHE A 101 0.69 3.08 1.98
CA PHE A 101 2.02 3.27 1.42
C PHE A 101 1.94 4.05 0.12
N ALA A 102 2.99 4.82 -0.18
CA ALA A 102 3.12 5.44 -1.49
C ALA A 102 3.84 4.49 -2.46
N ASP A 103 3.51 4.58 -3.74
CA ASP A 103 4.13 3.81 -4.81
C ASP A 103 5.57 4.25 -5.08
N HIS A 104 5.84 5.55 -5.01
CA HIS A 104 7.18 6.12 -5.06
C HIS A 104 7.26 7.46 -4.32
N GLY A 105 8.47 7.89 -4.01
CA GLY A 105 8.73 9.22 -3.47
C GLY A 105 8.98 10.24 -4.58
N LEU A 106 9.37 11.45 -4.19
CA LEU A 106 9.82 12.49 -5.11
C LEU A 106 11.10 13.12 -4.54
N SER A 107 11.92 13.71 -5.40
CA SER A 107 13.02 14.55 -4.97
C SER A 107 13.00 15.89 -5.69
N HIS A 108 13.72 16.87 -5.17
CA HIS A 108 13.83 18.17 -5.81
C HIS A 108 14.51 18.08 -7.17
N THR A 109 14.02 18.88 -8.11
CA THR A 109 14.63 19.16 -9.41
C THR A 109 15.71 20.23 -9.29
N GLU A 110 16.49 20.44 -10.36
CA GLU A 110 17.44 21.56 -10.43
C GLU A 110 16.71 22.88 -10.10
N GLN A 111 17.29 23.69 -9.19
CA GLN A 111 16.74 24.95 -8.65
C GLN A 111 15.74 24.85 -7.48
N TYR A 112 15.42 23.63 -7.00
CA TYR A 112 14.63 23.42 -5.77
C TYR A 112 13.20 23.98 -5.78
N GLN A 113 12.66 24.29 -6.96
CA GLN A 113 11.32 24.86 -7.13
C GLN A 113 10.23 23.80 -7.41
N ASP A 114 10.62 22.57 -7.70
CA ASP A 114 9.70 21.49 -8.07
C ASP A 114 10.24 20.13 -7.61
N LEU A 115 9.34 19.16 -7.43
CA LEU A 115 9.67 17.79 -7.07
C LEU A 115 9.19 16.82 -8.15
N ARG A 116 10.04 15.85 -8.51
CA ARG A 116 9.74 14.84 -9.52
C ARG A 116 10.28 13.48 -9.08
N HIS A 117 9.62 12.42 -9.54
CA HIS A 117 10.19 11.09 -9.45
C HIS A 117 11.41 11.01 -10.39
N ASN A 118 12.47 10.37 -9.95
CA ASN A 118 13.66 10.12 -10.76
C ASN A 118 14.42 8.93 -10.20
N TRP A 119 15.45 8.50 -10.92
CA TRP A 119 16.26 7.33 -10.57
C TRP A 119 17.58 7.68 -9.87
N GLU A 120 17.90 8.98 -9.76
CA GLU A 120 19.20 9.44 -9.25
C GLU A 120 19.21 9.60 -7.72
N TYR A 121 18.07 9.94 -7.14
CA TYR A 121 17.97 10.38 -5.75
C TYR A 121 17.24 9.38 -4.86
N GLN A 122 17.77 9.13 -3.66
CA GLN A 122 17.22 8.20 -2.67
C GLN A 122 15.75 8.53 -2.31
N ASN A 123 15.41 9.81 -2.20
CA ASN A 123 14.08 10.30 -1.85
C ASN A 123 12.99 9.90 -2.85
N SER A 124 13.35 9.58 -4.10
CA SER A 124 12.41 9.04 -5.08
C SER A 124 11.96 7.61 -4.77
N PHE A 125 12.70 6.89 -3.92
CA PHE A 125 12.41 5.49 -3.56
C PHE A 125 11.97 5.33 -2.09
N GLN A 126 12.28 6.31 -1.24
CA GLN A 126 11.87 6.29 0.17
C GLN A 126 10.43 6.78 0.30
N VAL A 127 9.56 5.89 0.76
CA VAL A 127 8.12 6.11 0.87
C VAL A 127 7.63 5.81 2.29
N PRO A 128 6.53 6.43 2.74
CA PRO A 128 5.86 6.01 3.96
C PRO A 128 5.28 4.60 3.78
N LEU A 129 5.34 3.82 4.85
CA LEU A 129 4.58 2.58 5.05
C LEU A 129 4.02 2.65 6.47
N ILE A 130 2.70 2.72 6.58
CA ILE A 130 1.98 3.06 7.81
C ILE A 130 0.88 2.02 8.02
N PHE A 131 0.76 1.54 9.27
CA PHE A 131 -0.25 0.58 9.69
C PHE A 131 -1.13 1.22 10.78
N PHE A 132 -2.43 0.99 10.70
CA PHE A 132 -3.40 1.29 11.75
C PHE A 132 -4.21 0.04 12.04
N ASP A 133 -4.33 -0.34 13.30
CA ASP A 133 -5.07 -1.53 13.72
C ASP A 133 -6.03 -1.15 14.87
N SER A 134 -7.25 -1.70 14.88
CA SER A 134 -8.29 -1.38 15.88
C SER A 134 -7.86 -1.69 17.32
N GLY A 135 -7.00 -2.69 17.51
CA GLY A 135 -6.53 -3.15 18.83
C GLY A 135 -5.29 -2.43 19.37
N GLU A 136 -4.57 -1.67 18.53
CA GLU A 136 -3.28 -1.07 18.90
C GLU A 136 -3.41 0.44 19.16
N THR A 137 -3.02 0.88 20.36
CA THR A 137 -3.05 2.30 20.75
C THR A 137 -1.67 2.93 20.86
N ASN A 138 -0.62 2.11 20.90
CA ASN A 138 0.75 2.59 21.10
C ASN A 138 1.45 2.76 19.75
N GLN A 139 2.02 3.95 19.53
CA GLN A 139 2.83 4.17 18.34
C GLN A 139 4.22 3.53 18.50
N VAL A 140 4.60 2.69 17.55
CA VAL A 140 5.98 2.22 17.38
C VAL A 140 6.56 2.79 16.10
N LYS A 141 7.70 3.46 16.19
CA LYS A 141 8.44 3.98 15.04
C LYS A 141 9.63 3.06 14.74
N ILE A 142 9.58 2.38 13.61
CA ILE A 142 10.66 1.51 13.15
C ILE A 142 11.61 2.34 12.29
N ASN A 143 12.87 2.45 12.71
CA ASN A 143 13.93 3.11 11.95
C ASN A 143 14.88 2.08 11.35
N LYS A 144 14.33 1.21 10.49
CA LYS A 144 15.05 0.15 9.78
C LYS A 144 14.65 0.21 8.30
N GLN A 145 15.62 0.10 7.41
CA GLN A 145 15.34 0.03 5.97
C GLN A 145 15.06 -1.40 5.53
N ILE A 146 14.02 -1.57 4.73
CA ILE A 146 13.65 -2.83 4.09
C ILE A 146 13.31 -2.56 2.62
N SER A 147 13.47 -3.57 1.77
CA SER A 147 13.13 -3.42 0.35
C SER A 147 11.63 -3.55 0.11
N GLY A 148 11.07 -2.74 -0.79
CA GLY A 148 9.70 -2.89 -1.28
C GLY A 148 9.41 -4.26 -1.92
N TYR A 149 10.44 -5.01 -2.35
CA TYR A 149 10.25 -6.41 -2.80
C TYR A 149 9.70 -7.33 -1.70
N GLN A 150 9.88 -6.95 -0.43
CA GLN A 150 9.41 -7.70 0.71
C GLN A 150 7.93 -7.43 1.04
N PHE A 151 7.33 -6.43 0.38
CA PHE A 151 5.98 -5.96 0.70
C PHE A 151 4.91 -7.05 0.59
N VAL A 152 5.00 -7.95 -0.39
CA VAL A 152 4.04 -9.05 -0.53
C VAL A 152 4.11 -10.02 0.64
N TYR A 153 5.30 -10.30 1.17
CA TYR A 153 5.50 -11.18 2.32
C TYR A 153 4.99 -10.52 3.59
N LEU A 154 5.32 -9.24 3.78
CA LEU A 154 4.84 -8.42 4.90
C LEU A 154 3.32 -8.35 4.93
N LEU A 155 2.69 -8.00 3.81
CA LEU A 155 1.25 -7.88 3.73
C LEU A 155 0.57 -9.24 3.94
N SER A 156 1.14 -10.32 3.40
CA SER A 156 0.61 -11.68 3.63
C SER A 156 0.65 -12.04 5.11
N HIS A 157 1.79 -11.82 5.77
CA HIS A 157 1.96 -12.09 7.20
C HIS A 157 1.00 -11.27 8.05
N TRP A 158 0.90 -9.96 7.78
CA TRP A 158 -0.01 -9.06 8.47
C TRP A 158 -1.49 -9.43 8.27
N MET A 159 -1.88 -9.95 7.09
CA MET A 159 -3.22 -10.50 6.84
C MET A 159 -3.46 -11.88 7.49
N GLY A 160 -2.48 -12.45 8.20
CA GLY A 160 -2.55 -13.80 8.75
C GLY A 160 -2.47 -14.92 7.72
N ILE A 161 -2.02 -14.62 6.49
CA ILE A 161 -1.86 -15.60 5.41
C ILE A 161 -0.56 -16.37 5.65
N GLN A 162 -0.69 -17.67 5.86
CA GLN A 162 0.44 -18.59 5.94
C GLN A 162 0.78 -19.12 4.55
N LEU A 163 1.99 -18.83 4.07
CA LEU A 163 2.53 -19.40 2.84
C LEU A 163 3.50 -20.54 3.20
N ASN A 164 3.57 -21.58 2.37
CA ASN A 164 4.58 -22.65 2.50
C ASN A 164 6.00 -22.18 2.14
N VAL A 165 6.20 -20.89 1.87
CA VAL A 165 7.51 -20.29 1.64
C VAL A 165 8.09 -19.86 2.99
N GLN A 166 9.31 -20.30 3.29
CA GLN A 166 10.04 -19.86 4.48
C GLN A 166 10.78 -18.55 4.14
N HIS A 167 10.23 -17.41 4.57
CA HIS A 167 10.84 -16.10 4.37
C HIS A 167 10.77 -15.29 5.66
N ASP A 168 11.86 -14.64 6.07
CA ASP A 168 11.98 -13.92 7.35
C ASP A 168 10.82 -12.92 7.61
N TYR A 169 10.37 -12.22 6.57
CA TYR A 169 9.27 -11.25 6.61
C TYR A 169 7.88 -11.87 6.82
N MET A 170 7.80 -13.20 6.91
CA MET A 170 6.61 -13.94 7.30
C MET A 170 6.76 -14.67 8.64
N GLN A 171 7.92 -14.57 9.28
CA GLN A 171 8.23 -15.29 10.52
C GLN A 171 8.39 -14.35 11.71
N TYR A 172 8.80 -13.11 11.48
CA TYR A 172 8.96 -12.10 12.52
C TYR A 172 7.74 -11.17 12.59
N ASP A 173 7.39 -10.77 13.81
CA ASP A 173 6.53 -9.61 14.02
C ASP A 173 7.12 -8.38 13.32
N LEU A 174 6.28 -7.49 12.82
CA LEU A 174 6.70 -6.33 12.00
C LEU A 174 7.82 -5.51 12.66
N THR A 175 7.80 -5.38 14.00
CA THR A 175 8.80 -4.62 14.78
C THR A 175 10.16 -5.31 14.85
N ASP A 176 10.18 -6.63 14.75
CA ASP A 176 11.36 -7.48 14.96
C ASP A 176 12.13 -7.75 13.67
N ILE A 177 11.53 -7.43 12.52
CA ILE A 177 12.16 -7.55 11.21
C ILE A 177 13.52 -6.82 11.23
N PRO A 178 14.62 -7.50 10.85
CA PRO A 178 15.94 -6.89 10.84
C PRO A 178 16.07 -5.88 9.69
N GLU A 179 16.96 -4.91 9.87
CA GLU A 179 17.33 -3.99 8.79
C GLU A 179 17.96 -4.75 7.62
N GLN A 180 17.46 -4.54 6.42
CA GLN A 180 18.01 -5.12 5.21
C GLN A 180 19.23 -4.34 4.76
N LYS A 181 20.38 -5.02 4.71
CA LYS A 181 21.61 -4.49 4.10
C LYS A 181 21.56 -4.67 2.58
N ASN A 182 22.21 -3.76 1.86
CA ASN A 182 22.43 -3.85 0.41
C ASN A 182 21.13 -3.93 -0.43
N ILE A 183 20.15 -3.07 -0.14
CA ILE A 183 18.91 -2.98 -0.91
C ILE A 183 19.23 -2.68 -2.38
N GLN A 184 18.62 -3.43 -3.29
CA GLN A 184 18.70 -3.19 -4.73
C GLN A 184 17.38 -2.60 -5.25
N ILE A 185 17.50 -1.69 -6.20
CA ILE A 185 16.40 -1.02 -6.91
C ILE A 185 16.50 -1.30 -8.41
N LYS A 186 15.37 -1.24 -9.12
CA LYS A 186 15.33 -1.36 -10.59
C LYS A 186 15.31 0.01 -11.24
N ASP A 187 16.10 0.19 -12.31
CA ASP A 187 15.89 1.27 -13.27
C ASP A 187 14.75 0.93 -14.25
N TRP A 188 14.42 1.85 -15.16
CA TRP A 188 13.38 1.65 -16.18
C TRP A 188 13.76 0.60 -17.24
N GLN A 189 15.02 0.19 -17.30
CA GLN A 189 15.52 -0.89 -18.13
C GLN A 189 15.55 -2.23 -17.38
N ASN A 190 14.96 -2.30 -16.17
CA ASN A 190 14.93 -3.46 -15.28
C ASN A 190 16.30 -3.93 -14.77
N LYS A 191 17.34 -3.10 -14.87
CA LYS A 191 18.65 -3.41 -14.30
C LYS A 191 18.69 -3.03 -12.82
N LEU A 192 19.35 -3.88 -12.03
CA LEU A 192 19.45 -3.71 -10.58
C LEU A 192 20.66 -2.85 -10.19
N TYR A 193 20.45 -1.92 -9.26
CA TYR A 193 21.50 -1.07 -8.69
C TYR A 193 21.39 -0.98 -7.18
N PRO A 194 22.52 -0.84 -6.46
CA PRO A 194 22.48 -0.61 -5.02
C PRO A 194 21.83 0.74 -4.69
N PHE A 195 20.80 0.72 -3.82
CA PHE A 195 20.11 1.91 -3.35
C PHE A 195 21.06 2.92 -2.70
N ASN A 196 22.03 2.44 -1.92
CA ASN A 196 23.00 3.29 -1.23
C ASN A 196 23.95 4.06 -2.17
N ASN A 197 24.02 3.70 -3.45
CA ASN A 197 24.82 4.41 -4.45
C ASN A 197 24.08 5.61 -5.05
N LEU A 198 22.77 5.77 -4.78
CA LEU A 198 22.01 6.92 -5.20
C LEU A 198 22.42 8.18 -4.44
N LYS A 199 22.29 9.32 -5.11
CA LYS A 199 22.51 10.65 -4.52
C LYS A 199 21.44 10.92 -3.45
N LYS A 200 21.74 11.79 -2.49
CA LYS A 200 20.72 12.38 -1.61
C LYS A 200 20.02 13.52 -2.34
N ASP A 201 18.78 13.82 -1.96
CA ASP A 201 18.03 14.96 -2.52
C ASP A 201 18.92 16.20 -2.62
N PRO A 202 18.92 16.90 -3.77
CA PRO A 202 19.86 17.99 -3.99
C PRO A 202 19.52 19.22 -3.15
N ASN A 203 18.31 19.32 -2.57
CA ASN A 203 17.96 20.39 -1.65
C ASN A 203 18.73 20.23 -0.33
N PRO A 204 19.59 21.20 0.05
CA PRO A 204 20.41 21.11 1.26
C PRO A 204 19.64 21.48 2.55
N PHE A 205 18.36 21.84 2.44
CA PHE A 205 17.51 22.30 3.53
C PHE A 205 16.41 21.28 3.86
#